data_AF-A0A3Q9WPL4-F1
#
_entry.id   AF-A0A3Q9WPL4-F1
#
_cell.length_a   1.000
_cell.length_b   1.000
_cell.length_c   1.000
_cell.angle_alpha   90.00
_cell.angle_beta   90.00
_cell.angle_gamma   90.00
#
_symmetry.space_group_name_H-M   'P 1'
#
loop_
_entity.id
_entity.type
_entity.pdbx_description
1 polymer ?
#
loop_
_entity_poly.entity_id
_entity_poly.type
_entity_poly.pdbx_seq_one_letter_code
_entity_poly.pdbx_strand_id
1 'polypeptide(L)'
;MARRRIRAEDGHRALARVADGSAGRPELATAVRFTLEELAELAPGNSVEVRVPPFGVTQCVEGPRHTRGTPPNVVETDATTWLALVTGTTTWPEAVAAGRVAASGQRADLGAWLPLFGRRT
;
A
#
# COMPACT_ATOMS: atom_id res chain seq x y z
N MET A 1 12.13 10.99 8.09
CA MET A 1 11.95 9.58 7.70
C MET A 1 11.65 8.79 8.97
N ALA A 2 10.53 8.08 9.05
CA ALA A 2 10.28 7.17 10.17
C ALA A 2 11.31 6.04 10.12
N ARG A 3 11.85 5.63 11.28
CA ARG A 3 12.82 4.52 11.34
C ARG A 3 12.14 3.24 10.86
N ARG A 4 12.68 2.61 9.81
CA ARG A 4 12.23 1.31 9.29
C ARG A 4 12.08 0.30 10.42
N ARG A 5 10.89 -0.30 10.56
CA ARG A 5 10.58 -1.22 11.67
C ARG A 5 10.75 -2.67 11.26
N ILE A 6 10.50 -2.99 9.99
CA ILE A 6 10.66 -4.33 9.42
C ILE A 6 11.92 -4.36 8.57
N ARG A 7 12.84 -5.30 8.82
CA ARG A 7 14.04 -5.44 8.00
C ARG A 7 13.64 -5.82 6.57
N ALA A 8 14.36 -5.30 5.58
CA ALA A 8 14.06 -5.58 4.16
C ALA A 8 14.04 -7.09 3.88
N GLU A 9 15.00 -7.84 4.42
CA GLU A 9 15.06 -9.30 4.27
C GLU A 9 13.82 -10.01 4.82
N ASP A 10 13.33 -9.60 6.00
CA ASP A 10 12.12 -10.15 6.61
C ASP A 10 10.87 -9.82 5.76
N GLY A 11 10.81 -8.61 5.21
CA GLY A 11 9.76 -8.16 4.31
C GLY A 11 9.72 -8.93 2.99
N HIS A 12 10.87 -9.07 2.32
CA HIS A 12 10.98 -9.84 1.08
C HIS A 12 10.68 -11.33 1.28
N ARG A 13 11.15 -11.93 2.39
CA ARG A 13 10.81 -13.32 2.73
C ARG A 13 9.32 -13.50 2.94
N ALA A 14 8.64 -12.55 3.59
CA ALA A 14 7.19 -12.59 3.77
C ALA A 14 6.46 -12.46 2.42
N LEU A 15 6.90 -11.58 1.52
CA LEU A 15 6.35 -11.45 0.17
C LEU A 15 6.50 -12.74 -0.64
N ALA A 16 7.66 -13.41 -0.56
CA ALA A 16 7.88 -14.69 -1.24
C ALA A 16 6.89 -15.76 -0.78
N ARG A 17 6.66 -15.87 0.54
CA ARG A 17 5.67 -16.80 1.11
C ARG A 17 4.22 -16.47 0.72
N VAL A 18 3.91 -15.19 0.51
CA VAL A 18 2.59 -14.80 -0.01
C VAL A 18 2.45 -15.25 -1.46
N ALA A 19 3.50 -15.04 -2.27
CA ALA A 19 3.49 -15.39 -3.69
C ALA A 19 3.40 -16.90 -3.96
N ASP A 20 4.04 -17.73 -3.14
CA ASP A 20 3.99 -19.20 -3.27
C ASP A 20 2.79 -19.86 -2.55
N GLY A 21 1.96 -19.07 -1.86
CA GLY A 21 0.78 -19.54 -1.14
C GLY A 21 1.07 -20.23 0.20
N SER A 22 2.31 -20.19 0.70
CA SER A 22 2.70 -20.79 1.99
C SER A 22 2.57 -19.84 3.20
N ALA A 23 2.19 -18.59 2.98
CA ALA A 23 2.07 -17.58 4.03
C ALA A 23 0.94 -17.89 5.04
N GLY A 24 1.29 -17.83 6.33
CA GLY A 24 0.32 -17.71 7.41
C GLY A 24 -0.06 -16.25 7.68
N ARG A 25 -0.93 -16.05 8.68
CA ARG A 25 -1.33 -14.71 9.15
C ARG A 25 -0.13 -13.82 9.55
N PRO A 26 0.92 -14.31 10.24
CA PRO A 26 2.08 -13.49 10.59
C PRO A 26 2.86 -12.98 9.38
N GLU A 27 3.04 -13.83 8.36
CA GLU A 27 3.70 -13.49 7.10
C GLU A 27 2.87 -12.46 6.34
N LEU A 28 1.56 -12.66 6.23
CA LEU A 28 0.66 -11.71 5.57
C LEU A 28 0.73 -10.33 6.25
N ALA A 29 0.67 -10.30 7.59
CA ALA A 29 0.80 -9.05 8.35
C ALA A 29 2.16 -8.37 8.16
N THR A 30 3.23 -9.17 8.07
CA THR A 30 4.59 -8.66 7.83
C THR A 30 4.72 -8.08 6.43
N ALA A 31 4.24 -8.79 5.41
CA ALA A 31 4.25 -8.32 4.03
C ALA A 31 3.45 -7.01 3.88
N VAL A 32 2.23 -6.94 4.42
CA VAL A 32 1.42 -5.71 4.36
C VAL A 32 2.13 -4.54 5.04
N ARG A 33 2.59 -4.71 6.29
CA ARG A 33 3.24 -3.61 7.03
C ARG A 33 4.55 -3.17 6.39
N PHE A 34 5.34 -4.12 5.89
CA PHE A 34 6.58 -3.84 5.16
C PHE A 34 6.30 -2.98 3.93
N THR A 35 5.34 -3.40 3.10
CA THR A 35 5.03 -2.71 1.84
C THR A 35 4.35 -1.35 2.04
N LEU A 36 3.62 -1.16 3.14
CA LEU A 36 3.14 0.16 3.57
C LEU A 36 4.28 1.08 4.03
N GLU A 37 5.33 0.55 4.67
CA GLU A 37 6.55 1.30 5.00
C GLU A 37 7.29 1.70 3.72
N GLU A 38 7.44 0.79 2.77
CA GLU A 38 8.09 1.04 1.48
C GLU A 38 7.36 2.09 0.65
N LEU A 39 6.02 2.08 0.61
CA LEU A 39 5.24 3.15 -0.06
C LEU A 39 5.51 4.52 0.59
N ALA A 40 5.53 4.60 1.92
CA ALA A 40 5.76 5.86 2.63
C ALA A 40 7.22 6.35 2.54
N GLU A 41 8.18 5.44 2.36
CA GLU A 41 9.57 5.78 2.05
C GLU A 41 9.71 6.29 0.60
N LEU A 42 9.03 5.66 -0.36
CA LEU A 42 9.04 6.03 -1.78
C LEU A 42 8.30 7.35 -2.04
N ALA A 43 7.17 7.56 -1.37
CA ALA A 43 6.28 8.70 -1.51
C ALA A 43 6.05 9.36 -0.15
N PRO A 44 7.05 10.03 0.43
CA PRO A 44 6.90 10.64 1.75
C PRO A 44 5.82 11.72 1.74
N GLY A 45 5.02 11.80 2.80
CA GLY A 45 3.99 12.82 2.91
C GLY A 45 2.85 12.42 3.83
N ASN A 46 1.85 13.29 3.90
CA ASN A 46 0.68 13.12 4.77
C ASN A 46 -0.64 13.51 4.08
N SER A 47 -0.63 13.59 2.73
CA SER A 47 -1.81 13.99 1.98
C SER A 47 -2.77 12.82 1.78
N VAL A 48 -2.26 11.59 1.67
CA VAL A 48 -3.02 10.35 1.43
C VAL A 48 -2.80 9.36 2.58
N GLU A 49 -3.89 8.80 3.10
CA GLU A 49 -3.88 7.71 4.06
C GLU A 49 -4.24 6.39 3.39
N VAL A 50 -3.40 5.38 3.52
CA VAL A 50 -3.62 4.04 2.95
C VAL A 50 -3.88 3.06 4.08
N ARG A 51 -5.02 2.38 4.02
CA ARG A 51 -5.51 1.45 5.05
C ARG A 51 -5.63 0.05 4.47
N VAL A 52 -5.03 -0.91 5.16
CA VAL A 52 -5.09 -2.34 4.83
C VAL A 52 -5.50 -3.12 6.08
N PRO A 53 -6.78 -3.07 6.47
CA PRO A 53 -7.25 -3.74 7.67
C PRO A 53 -7.13 -5.27 7.54
N PRO A 54 -6.83 -5.98 8.65
CA PRO A 54 -6.56 -5.46 10.00
C PRO A 54 -5.07 -5.14 10.25
N PHE A 55 -4.22 -5.12 9.21
CA PHE A 55 -2.78 -5.25 9.37
C PHE A 55 -2.02 -3.93 9.52
N GLY A 56 -2.49 -2.85 8.89
CA GLY A 56 -1.78 -1.58 8.99
C GLY A 56 -2.43 -0.40 8.28
N VAL A 57 -1.84 0.76 8.55
CA VAL A 57 -2.14 2.04 7.93
C VAL A 57 -0.82 2.80 7.74
N THR A 58 -0.71 3.58 6.67
CA THR A 58 0.39 4.51 6.46
C THR A 58 -0.12 5.83 5.88
N GLN A 59 0.68 6.89 6.04
CA GLN A 59 0.47 8.14 5.31
C GLN A 59 1.58 8.32 4.29
N CYS A 60 1.21 8.80 3.10
CA CYS A 60 2.12 9.00 1.98
C CYS A 60 1.65 10.16 1.10
N VAL A 61 2.40 10.43 0.05
CA VAL A 61 2.17 11.46 -0.95
C VAL A 61 2.27 12.88 -0.38
N GLU A 62 3.17 13.67 -0.94
CA GLU A 62 3.32 15.08 -0.59
C GLU A 62 2.05 15.86 -0.96
N GLY A 63 1.74 16.88 -0.16
CA GLY A 63 0.63 17.77 -0.43
C GLY A 63 -0.03 18.27 0.85
N PRO A 64 -0.95 19.23 0.73
CA PRO A 64 -1.67 19.73 1.87
C PRO A 64 -2.52 18.61 2.47
N ARG A 65 -2.60 18.63 3.80
CA ARG A 65 -3.58 17.84 4.55
C ARG A 65 -4.99 18.31 4.16
N HIS A 66 -5.96 17.42 4.22
CA HIS A 66 -7.35 17.82 4.07
C HIS A 66 -7.70 18.93 5.07
N THR A 67 -8.49 19.91 4.63
CA THR A 67 -9.04 20.94 5.50
C THR A 67 -10.52 20.65 5.76
N ARG A 68 -11.12 21.34 6.74
CA ARG A 68 -12.56 21.23 7.01
C ARG A 68 -13.35 21.52 5.72
N GLY A 69 -14.24 20.61 5.34
CA GLY A 69 -15.06 20.72 4.14
C GLY A 69 -14.56 19.96 2.91
N THR A 70 -13.31 19.47 2.93
CA THR A 70 -12.79 18.55 1.90
C THR A 70 -12.74 17.11 2.45
N PRO A 71 -13.24 16.10 1.70
CA PRO A 71 -13.08 14.70 2.08
C PRO A 71 -11.59 14.36 2.26
N PRO A 72 -11.22 13.57 3.28
CA PRO A 72 -9.84 13.11 3.44
C PRO A 72 -9.44 12.25 2.23
N ASN A 73 -8.17 12.35 1.77
CA ASN A 73 -7.69 11.41 0.76
C ASN A 73 -7.39 10.07 1.44
N VAL A 74 -8.26 9.09 1.23
CA VAL A 74 -8.18 7.77 1.84
C VAL A 74 -8.23 6.71 0.75
N VAL A 75 -7.33 5.76 0.83
CA VAL A 75 -7.34 4.51 0.07
C VAL A 75 -7.52 3.37 1.05
N GLU A 76 -8.55 2.56 0.87
CA GLU A 76 -8.80 1.37 1.69
C GLU A 76 -9.00 0.14 0.82
N THR A 77 -8.35 -0.97 1.18
CA THR A 77 -8.43 -2.25 0.47
C THR A 77 -8.03 -3.41 1.38
N ASP A 78 -8.33 -4.64 0.97
CA ASP A 78 -7.90 -5.84 1.69
C ASP A 78 -6.43 -6.20 1.43
N ALA A 79 -5.87 -7.08 2.27
CA ALA A 79 -4.47 -7.49 2.17
C ALA A 79 -4.10 -8.17 0.85
N THR A 80 -5.00 -8.97 0.29
CA THR A 80 -4.75 -9.71 -0.96
C THR A 80 -4.69 -8.73 -2.12
N THR A 81 -5.67 -7.82 -2.22
CA THR A 81 -5.69 -6.77 -3.25
C THR A 81 -4.49 -5.84 -3.11
N TRP A 82 -4.16 -5.40 -1.90
CA TRP A 82 -2.97 -4.57 -1.64
C TRP A 82 -1.68 -5.21 -2.14
N LEU A 83 -1.43 -6.47 -1.76
CA LEU A 83 -0.19 -7.14 -2.15
C LEU A 83 -0.15 -7.42 -3.67
N ALA A 84 -1.29 -7.74 -4.29
CA ALA A 84 -1.37 -7.87 -5.74
C ALA A 84 -1.04 -6.57 -6.47
N LEU A 85 -1.47 -5.41 -5.95
CA LEU A 85 -1.11 -4.09 -6.50
C LEU A 85 0.39 -3.81 -6.33
N VAL A 86 0.91 -4.08 -5.14
CA VAL A 86 2.31 -3.82 -4.80
C VAL A 86 3.29 -4.66 -5.63
N THR A 87 2.91 -5.90 -5.96
CA THR A 87 3.73 -6.81 -6.80
C THR A 87 3.39 -6.74 -8.28
N GLY A 88 2.37 -5.96 -8.67
CA GLY A 88 1.96 -5.80 -10.07
C GLY A 88 1.17 -6.96 -10.66
N THR A 89 0.59 -7.83 -9.82
CA THR A 89 -0.33 -8.91 -10.24
C THR A 89 -1.69 -8.36 -10.69
N THR A 90 -2.07 -7.17 -10.21
CA THR A 90 -3.22 -6.39 -10.72
C THR A 90 -2.78 -4.93 -10.83
N THR A 91 -3.37 -4.19 -11.76
CA THR A 91 -3.10 -2.75 -11.88
C THR A 91 -4.03 -1.92 -11.01
N TRP A 92 -3.62 -0.69 -10.71
CA TRP A 92 -4.44 0.27 -9.97
C TRP A 92 -5.81 0.53 -10.64
N PRO A 93 -5.89 0.86 -11.95
CA PRO A 93 -7.18 1.09 -12.60
C PRO A 93 -8.11 -0.13 -12.56
N GLU A 94 -7.58 -1.35 -12.72
CA GLU A 94 -8.37 -2.58 -12.66
C GLU A 94 -8.94 -2.84 -11.25
N ALA A 95 -8.15 -2.62 -10.21
CA ALA A 95 -8.59 -2.84 -8.84
C ALA A 95 -9.66 -1.84 -8.41
N VAL A 96 -9.53 -0.57 -8.82
CA VAL A 96 -10.54 0.47 -8.60
C VAL A 96 -11.82 0.18 -9.39
N ALA A 97 -11.70 -0.13 -10.68
CA ALA A 97 -12.86 -0.44 -11.52
C ALA A 97 -13.64 -1.68 -11.04
N ALA A 98 -12.93 -2.67 -10.47
CA ALA A 98 -13.54 -3.85 -9.87
C ALA A 98 -14.13 -3.61 -8.47
N GLY A 99 -14.04 -2.40 -7.92
CA GLY A 99 -14.51 -2.08 -6.56
C GLY A 99 -13.70 -2.76 -5.44
N ARG A 100 -12.50 -3.28 -5.74
CA ARG A 100 -11.60 -3.90 -4.76
C ARG A 100 -10.79 -2.87 -3.97
N VAL A 101 -10.76 -1.63 -4.45
CA VAL A 101 -10.15 -0.48 -3.77
C VAL A 101 -11.21 0.59 -3.60
N ALA A 102 -11.41 1.04 -2.36
CA ALA A 102 -12.16 2.24 -2.05
C ALA A 102 -11.20 3.43 -2.01
N ALA A 103 -11.27 4.30 -3.03
CA ALA A 103 -10.49 5.53 -3.11
C ALA A 103 -11.41 6.75 -2.96
N SER A 104 -11.13 7.59 -1.97
CA SER A 104 -11.92 8.80 -1.69
C SER A 104 -10.99 10.01 -1.57
N GLY A 105 -11.37 11.14 -2.18
CA GLY A 105 -10.55 12.36 -2.23
C GLY A 105 -9.77 12.53 -3.53
N GLN A 106 -9.48 13.77 -3.89
CA GLN A 106 -8.91 14.15 -5.20
C GLN A 106 -7.49 13.62 -5.43
N ARG A 107 -6.76 13.27 -4.36
CA ARG A 107 -5.40 12.72 -4.45
C ARG A 107 -5.30 11.24 -4.09
N ALA A 108 -6.44 10.55 -3.88
CA ALA A 108 -6.45 9.13 -3.56
C ALA A 108 -6.21 8.26 -4.81
N ASP A 109 -5.13 8.53 -5.53
CA ASP A 109 -4.64 7.75 -6.66
C ASP A 109 -3.21 7.32 -6.35
N LEU A 110 -2.95 6.01 -6.27
CA LEU A 110 -1.62 5.48 -6.01
C LEU A 110 -0.93 4.91 -7.27
N GLY A 111 -1.56 5.04 -8.44
CA GLY A 111 -1.09 4.42 -9.68
C GLY A 111 0.32 4.86 -10.09
N ALA A 112 0.72 6.09 -9.76
CA ALA A 112 2.06 6.59 -10.05
C ALA A 112 3.18 5.92 -9.22
N TRP A 113 2.84 5.25 -8.12
CA TRP A 113 3.79 4.62 -7.21
C TRP A 113 3.69 3.08 -7.20
N LEU A 114 2.72 2.50 -7.89
CA LEU A 114 2.50 1.05 -7.93
C LEU A 114 2.80 0.49 -9.34
N PRO A 115 3.40 -0.71 -9.46
CA PRO A 115 3.85 -1.59 -8.37
C PRO A 115 5.13 -1.08 -7.68
N LEU A 116 5.34 -1.46 -6.42
CA LEU A 116 6.59 -1.13 -5.68
C LEU A 116 7.74 -2.06 -6.10
N PHE A 117 7.43 -3.33 -6.39
CA PHE A 117 8.42 -4.34 -6.77
C PHE A 117 8.04 -4.93 -8.13
N GLY A 118 8.53 -4.30 -9.20
CA GLY A 118 8.24 -4.68 -10.58
C GLY A 118 8.99 -3.76 -11.53
N ARG A 119 9.40 -4.26 -12.71
CA ARG A 119 10.33 -3.56 -13.61
C ARG A 119 9.78 -2.19 -14.00
N ARG A 120 10.45 -1.14 -13.53
CA ARG A 120 10.50 0.14 -14.25
C ARG A 120 11.19 -0.15 -15.59
N THR A 121 10.41 -0.18 -16.68
CA THR A 121 10.94 -0.02 -18.04
C THR A 121 11.30 1.43 -18.27
#